data_AF-A0A6G3XQC6-F1
#
_entry.id   AF-A0A6G3XQC6-F1
#
_cell.length_a   1.000
_cell.length_b   1.000
_cell.length_c   1.000
_cell.angle_alpha   90.00
_cell.angle_beta   90.00
_cell.angle_gamma   90.00
#
_symmetry.space_group_name_H-M   'P 1'
#
loop_
_entity.id
_entity.type
_entity.pdbx_description
1 polymer ?
#
loop_
_entity_poly.entity_id
_entity_poly.type
_entity_poly.pdbx_seq_one_letter_code
_entity_poly.pdbx_strand_id
1 'polypeptide(L)' 'MSLFANRDYRRLFGAQIIALFGTGLATVALGLLAYELAGPSAGAVLGTALTIKMVM' A
#
# COMPACT_ATOMS: atom_id res chain seq x y z
N MET A 1 6.72 28.76 -9.35
CA MET A 1 6.26 27.38 -9.61
C MET A 1 7.22 26.69 -10.57
N SER A 2 8.18 25.88 -10.12
CA SER A 2 8.90 25.01 -11.05
C SER A 2 9.44 23.72 -10.44
N LEU A 3 8.80 23.18 -9.39
CA LEU A 3 9.13 21.85 -8.85
C LEU A 3 9.20 20.76 -9.94
N PHE A 4 8.32 20.83 -10.95
CA PHE A 4 8.32 19.92 -12.10
C PHE A 4 9.34 20.26 -13.21
N ALA A 5 10.06 21.39 -13.12
CA ALA A 5 11.16 21.71 -14.02
C ALA A 5 12.43 20.92 -13.66
N ASN A 6 12.56 20.49 -12.40
CA ASN A 6 13.60 19.55 -12.01
C ASN A 6 13.22 18.13 -12.49
N ARG A 7 14.00 17.62 -13.44
CA ARG A 7 13.78 16.31 -14.10
C ARG A 7 13.81 15.15 -13.10
N ASP A 8 14.68 15.21 -12.10
CA ASP A 8 14.83 14.14 -11.11
C ASP A 8 13.66 14.13 -10.15
N TYR A 9 13.23 15.31 -9.70
CA TYR A 9 12.02 15.45 -8.88
C TYR A 9 10.79 14.88 -9.61
N ARG A 10 10.60 15.21 -10.89
CA ARG A 10 9.47 14.70 -11.67
C ARG A 10 9.48 13.17 -11.83
N ARG A 11 10.67 12.57 -11.97
CA ARG A 11 10.82 11.10 -12.02
C ARG A 11 10.51 10.45 -10.68
N LEU A 12 11.09 10.96 -9.58
CA LEU A 12 10.85 10.44 -8.24
C LEU A 12 9.39 10.59 -7.82
N PHE A 13 8.75 11.71 -8.16
CA PHE A 13 7.33 11.93 -7.89
C PHE A 13 6.44 10.95 -8.67
N GLY A 14 6.74 10.71 -9.95
CA GLY A 14 6.04 9.69 -10.73
C GLY A 14 6.23 8.28 -10.15
N ALA A 15 7.45 7.93 -9.74
CA ALA A 15 7.73 6.67 -9.07
C ALA A 15 6.96 6.53 -7.75
N GLN A 16 6.85 7.61 -6.97
CA GLN A 16 6.10 7.64 -5.72
C GLN A 16 4.60 7.38 -5.96
N ILE A 17 4.02 7.98 -7.00
CA ILE A 17 2.62 7.74 -7.37
C ILE A 17 2.41 6.26 -7.69
N ILE A 18 3.26 5.68 -8.54
CA ILE A 18 3.17 4.26 -8.92
C ILE A 18 3.32 3.36 -7.69
N ALA A 19 4.28 3.66 -6.81
CA ALA A 19 4.50 2.92 -5.56
C ALA A 19 3.28 3.00 -4.62
N LEU A 20 2.61 4.15 -4.56
CA LEU A 20 1.39 4.32 -3.77
C LEU A 20 0.26 3.45 -4.30
N PHE A 21 0.06 3.42 -5.62
CA PHE A 21 -0.92 2.53 -6.24
C PHE A 21 -0.62 1.06 -5.96
N GLY A 22 0.62 0.62 -6.14
CA GLY A 22 1.04 -0.75 -5.86
C GLY A 22 0.79 -1.16 -4.40
N THR A 23 1.10 -0.26 -3.47
CA THR A 23 0.87 -0.48 -2.03
C THR A 23 -0.61 -0.57 -1.68
N GLY A 24 -1.44 0.28 -2.30
CA GLY A 24 -2.90 0.25 -2.14
C GLY A 24 -3.50 -1.06 -2.67
N LEU A 25 -3.13 -1.45 -3.90
CA LEU A 25 -3.59 -2.70 -4.51
C LEU A 25 -3.16 -3.94 -3.71
N ALA A 26 -1.92 -3.97 -3.20
CA ALA A 26 -1.46 -5.04 -2.32
C ALA A 26 -2.30 -5.14 -1.05
N THR A 27 -2.71 -4.01 -0.48
CA THR A 27 -3.55 -3.98 0.72
C THR A 27 -4.95 -4.55 0.45
N VAL A 28 -5.53 -4.25 -0.70
CA VAL A 28 -6.81 -4.82 -1.12
C VAL A 28 -6.68 -6.33 -1.33
N ALA A 29 -5.63 -6.78 -2.02
CA ALA A 29 -5.38 -8.20 -2.25
C ALA A 29 -5.18 -8.97 -0.94
N LEU A 30 -4.42 -8.41 0.01
CA LEU A 30 -4.24 -8.99 1.34
C LEU A 30 -5.57 -9.03 2.13
N GLY A 31 -6.43 -8.03 1.97
CA GLY A 31 -7.77 -8.01 2.59
C GLY A 31 -8.68 -9.11 2.05
N LEU A 32 -8.69 -9.29 0.73
CA LEU A 32 -9.44 -10.37 0.08
C LEU A 32 -8.88 -11.75 0.49
N LEU A 33 -7.56 -11.90 0.52
CA LEU A 33 -6.91 -13.13 0.99
C LEU A 33 -7.25 -13.43 2.46
N ALA A 34 -7.22 -12.42 3.33
CA ALA A 34 -7.63 -12.59 4.73
C ALA A 34 -9.10 -13.01 4.84
N TYR A 35 -9.97 -12.50 3.97
CA TYR A 35 -11.37 -12.90 3.89
C TYR A 35 -11.52 -14.37 3.47
N GLU A 36 -10.77 -14.82 2.47
CA GLU A 36 -10.75 -16.23 2.06
C GLU A 36 -10.21 -17.15 3.16
N LEU A 37 -9.19 -16.73 3.91
CA LEU A 37 -8.54 -17.55 4.92
C LEU A 37 -9.29 -17.62 6.26
N ALA A 38 -9.88 -16.52 6.70
CA ALA A 38 -10.39 -16.37 8.07
C ALA A 38 -11.88 -15.97 8.16
N GLY A 39 -12.56 -15.75 7.03
CA GLY A 39 -13.99 -15.45 6.96
C GLY A 39 -14.41 -14.36 7.96
N PRO A 40 -15.23 -14.67 8.99
CA PRO A 40 -15.64 -13.69 10.01
C PRO A 40 -14.48 -13.00 10.75
N SER A 41 -13.34 -13.67 10.87
CA SER A 41 -12.15 -13.18 11.58
C SER A 41 -11.16 -12.43 10.68
N ALA A 42 -11.48 -12.26 9.39
CA ALA A 42 -10.61 -11.62 8.41
C ALA A 42 -10.15 -10.21 8.81
N GLY A 43 -11.04 -9.43 9.45
CA GLY A 43 -10.69 -8.10 9.96
C GLY A 43 -9.58 -8.13 11.02
N ALA A 44 -9.60 -9.13 11.90
CA ALA A 44 -8.56 -9.30 12.91
C ALA A 44 -7.23 -9.74 12.28
N VAL A 45 -7.25 -10.69 11.33
CA VAL A 45 -6.05 -11.15 10.63
C VAL A 45 -5.42 -10.02 9.80
N LEU A 46 -6.22 -9.30 9.01
CA LEU A 46 -5.72 -8.16 8.24
C LEU A 46 -5.20 -7.05 9.16
N GLY A 47 -5.89 -6.76 10.27
CA GLY A 47 -5.47 -5.74 11.24
C GLY A 47 -4.13 -6.06 11.91
N THR A 48 -3.92 -7.32 12.30
CA THR A 48 -2.62 -7.77 12.83
C THR A 48 -1.51 -7.67 11.78
N ALA A 49 -1.77 -8.09 10.54
CA ALA A 49 -0.81 -7.98 9.44
C ALA A 49 -0.42 -6.52 9.12
N LEU A 50 -1.39 -5.60 9.08
CA LEU A 50 -1.14 -4.17 8.87
C LEU A 50 -0.37 -3.55 10.05
N THR A 51 -0.68 -3.95 11.27
CA THR A 51 0.06 -3.49 12.47
C THR A 51 1.52 -3.89 12.40
N ILE A 52 1.82 -5.14 12.00
CA ILE A 52 3.20 -5.61 11.85
C ILE A 52 3.98 -4.74 10.85
N LYS A 53 3.39 -4.45 9.68
CA LYS A 53 4.02 -3.60 8.65
C LYS A 53 4.24 -2.15 9.12
N MET A 54 3.43 -1.64 10.04
CA MET A 54 3.55 -0.27 10.53
C MET A 54 4.60 -0.12 11.62
N VAL A 55 4.82 -1.16 12.42
CA VAL A 55 5.75 -1.15 13.56
C VAL A 55 7.16 -1.57 13.14
N MET A 56 7.29 -2.46 12.15
CA MET A 56 8.57 -2.94 11.62
C MET A 56 8.94 -2.23 10.32
#